data_AF-A0A9P7ATG4-F1
#
_entry.id   AF-A0A9P7ATG4-F1
#
_cell.length_a   1.000
_cell.length_b   1.000
_cell.length_c   1.000
_cell.angle_alpha   90.00
_cell.angle_beta   90.00
_cell.angle_gamma   90.00
#
_symmetry.space_group_name_H-M   'P 1'
#
loop_
_entity.id
_entity.type
_entity.pdbx_description
1 polymer ?
#
loop_
_entity_poly.entity_id
_entity_poly.type
_entity_poly.pdbx_seq_one_letter_code
_entity_poly.pdbx_strand_id
1 'polypeptide(L)'
;MAAVQQIYSGSELDALFPSPSSPPNVLSPPRYPGVSPEAVVALAYVLKENYTKYHIFFNYKRFHNHITHRALALFVTGASGSLIEEFYKQDSTYQRPAVESPEAVTEENFIEHLEPVRQRDVDRGLANVR
;
A
#
# COMPACT_ATOMS: atom_id res chain seq x y z
N MET A 1 12.52 -0.38 19.35
CA MET A 1 11.72 -0.69 18.14
C MET A 1 10.47 -1.40 18.62
N ALA A 2 9.38 -0.68 18.85
CA ALA A 2 8.10 -1.33 19.16
C ALA A 2 7.62 -2.01 17.87
N ALA A 3 7.33 -3.29 17.94
CA ALA A 3 6.69 -3.99 16.83
C ALA A 3 5.33 -3.31 16.59
N VAL A 4 5.09 -2.85 15.37
CA VAL A 4 3.74 -2.46 14.96
C VAL A 4 2.91 -3.75 15.08
N GLN A 5 1.97 -3.76 16.03
CA GLN A 5 1.06 -4.87 16.21
C GLN A 5 0.34 -5.05 14.87
N GLN A 6 0.24 -6.28 14.37
CA GLN A 6 -0.43 -6.55 13.11
C GLN A 6 -1.93 -6.22 13.28
N ILE A 7 -2.34 -5.04 12.82
CA ILE A 7 -3.67 -4.44 13.06
C ILE A 7 -4.77 -5.23 12.32
N TYR A 8 -4.39 -5.99 11.28
CA TYR A 8 -5.30 -6.75 10.43
C TYR A 8 -4.99 -8.24 10.49
N SER A 9 -6.04 -9.05 10.68
CA SER A 9 -5.99 -10.50 10.46
C SER A 9 -5.76 -10.82 8.99
N GLY A 10 -5.28 -12.04 8.70
CA GLY A 10 -5.09 -12.50 7.32
C GLY A 10 -6.38 -12.41 6.48
N SER A 11 -7.52 -12.77 7.07
CA SER A 11 -8.83 -12.69 6.41
C SER A 11 -9.27 -11.27 6.07
N GLU A 12 -8.95 -10.28 6.90
CA GLU A 12 -9.26 -8.86 6.60
C GLU A 12 -8.40 -8.35 5.46
N LEU A 13 -7.11 -8.68 5.44
CA LEU A 13 -6.23 -8.33 4.33
C LEU A 13 -6.62 -9.02 3.03
N ASP A 14 -7.12 -10.26 3.08
CA ASP A 14 -7.64 -10.98 1.92
C ASP A 14 -8.88 -10.29 1.35
N ALA A 15 -9.74 -9.72 2.20
CA ALA A 15 -10.92 -8.97 1.77
C ALA A 15 -10.55 -7.63 1.09
N LEU A 16 -9.50 -6.94 1.59
CA LEU A 16 -9.02 -5.69 1.02
C LEU A 16 -8.26 -5.88 -0.29
N PHE A 17 -7.54 -7.00 -0.44
CA PHE A 17 -6.71 -7.31 -1.60
C PHE A 17 -7.10 -8.65 -2.24
N PRO A 18 -8.31 -8.75 -2.83
CA PRO A 18 -8.78 -9.98 -3.45
C PRO A 18 -8.02 -10.25 -4.75
N SER A 19 -8.06 -11.51 -5.19
CA SER A 19 -7.56 -11.87 -6.52
C SER A 19 -8.37 -11.13 -7.61
N PRO A 20 -7.71 -10.66 -8.70
CA PRO A 20 -8.40 -10.01 -9.80
C PRO A 20 -9.51 -10.88 -10.37
N SER A 21 -10.71 -10.31 -10.55
CA SER A 21 -11.85 -11.03 -11.11
C SER A 21 -11.72 -11.25 -12.62
N SER A 22 -12.44 -12.22 -13.15
CA SER A 22 -12.61 -12.38 -14.60
C SER A 22 -13.27 -11.14 -15.22
N PRO A 23 -13.04 -10.87 -16.52
CA PRO A 23 -13.77 -9.80 -17.21
C PRO A 23 -15.29 -9.98 -17.04
N PRO A 24 -16.06 -8.88 -16.91
CA PRO A 24 -17.50 -8.96 -16.63
C PRO A 24 -18.31 -9.58 -17.78
N ASN A 25 -17.74 -9.62 -18.99
CA ASN A 25 -18.38 -10.17 -20.19
C ASN A 25 -17.32 -10.72 -21.15
N VAL A 26 -17.66 -11.78 -21.89
CA VAL A 26 -16.84 -12.42 -22.94
C VAL A 26 -16.38 -11.46 -24.05
N LEU A 27 -17.12 -10.38 -24.30
CA LEU A 27 -16.78 -9.35 -25.29
C LEU A 27 -15.78 -8.31 -24.76
N SER A 28 -15.47 -8.32 -23.46
CA SER A 28 -14.49 -7.40 -22.89
C SER A 28 -13.10 -7.77 -23.43
N PRO A 29 -12.21 -6.78 -23.69
CA PRO A 29 -10.83 -7.07 -24.02
C PRO A 29 -10.24 -8.03 -22.99
N PRO A 30 -9.61 -9.14 -23.43
CA PRO A 30 -8.99 -10.06 -22.51
C PRO A 30 -7.93 -9.28 -21.73
N ARG A 31 -8.09 -9.26 -20.41
CA ARG A 31 -6.99 -8.84 -19.56
C ARG A 31 -5.97 -9.97 -19.70
N TYR A 32 -4.75 -9.64 -20.11
CA TYR A 32 -3.59 -10.53 -19.96
C TYR A 32 -2.73 -10.11 -18.76
N PRO A 33 -3.32 -9.85 -17.57
CA PRO A 33 -2.52 -9.34 -16.48
C PRO A 33 -1.74 -10.51 -15.89
N GLY A 34 -0.48 -10.28 -15.52
CA GLY A 34 0.40 -11.18 -14.77
C GLY A 34 0.16 -12.62 -15.14
N VAL A 35 0.78 -13.04 -16.25
CA VAL A 35 0.50 -14.19 -17.13
C VAL A 35 0.43 -15.56 -16.42
N SER A 36 0.58 -15.61 -15.10
CA SER A 36 0.67 -16.82 -14.31
C SER A 36 0.09 -16.66 -12.89
N PRO A 37 -0.38 -17.75 -12.25
CA PRO A 37 -0.83 -17.75 -10.86
C PRO A 37 0.19 -17.16 -9.88
N GLU A 38 1.49 -17.34 -10.14
CA GLU A 38 2.57 -16.80 -9.32
C GLU A 38 2.58 -15.27 -9.32
N ALA A 39 2.27 -14.63 -10.45
CA ALA A 39 2.20 -13.17 -10.52
C ALA A 39 1.03 -12.61 -9.68
N VAL A 40 -0.09 -13.33 -9.62
CA VAL A 40 -1.24 -12.96 -8.77
C VAL A 40 -0.85 -13.05 -7.28
N VAL A 41 -0.18 -14.14 -6.89
CA VAL A 41 0.29 -14.34 -5.50
C VAL A 41 1.28 -13.25 -5.10
N ALA A 42 2.26 -12.97 -5.96
CA ALA A 42 3.27 -11.92 -5.73
C ALA A 42 2.62 -10.53 -5.60
N LEU A 43 1.69 -10.18 -6.50
CA LEU A 43 0.95 -8.93 -6.42
C LEU A 43 0.20 -8.81 -5.08
N ALA A 44 -0.58 -9.83 -4.71
CA ALA A 44 -1.35 -9.82 -3.48
C ALA A 44 -0.44 -9.69 -2.24
N TYR A 45 0.70 -10.39 -2.23
CA TYR A 45 1.73 -10.26 -1.20
C TYR A 45 2.25 -8.83 -1.09
N VAL A 46 2.71 -8.24 -2.20
CA VAL A 46 3.27 -6.89 -2.23
C VAL A 46 2.26 -5.83 -1.78
N LEU A 47 1.01 -5.93 -2.22
CA LEU A 47 -0.03 -4.97 -1.84
C LEU A 47 -0.34 -5.02 -0.34
N LYS A 48 -0.48 -6.23 0.22
CA LYS A 48 -0.72 -6.43 1.67
C LYS A 48 0.45 -5.93 2.50
N GLU A 49 1.66 -6.31 2.13
CA GLU A 49 2.87 -5.90 2.85
C GLU A 49 3.08 -4.40 2.79
N ASN A 50 2.89 -3.78 1.63
CA ASN A 50 3.01 -2.34 1.49
C ASN A 50 1.99 -1.60 2.35
N TYR A 51 0.73 -2.08 2.35
CA TYR A 51 -0.34 -1.54 3.17
C TYR A 51 -0.05 -1.64 4.67
N THR A 52 0.49 -2.78 5.12
CA THR A 52 0.78 -3.01 6.54
C THR A 52 2.05 -2.30 7.00
N LYS A 53 3.10 -2.24 6.17
CA LYS A 53 4.44 -1.84 6.64
C LYS A 53 4.79 -0.39 6.37
N TYR A 54 4.22 0.23 5.33
CA TYR A 54 4.75 1.50 4.83
C TYR A 54 3.73 2.64 4.84
N HIS A 55 4.26 3.83 5.08
CA HIS A 55 3.52 5.08 4.95
C HIS A 55 3.25 5.38 3.46
N ILE A 56 2.20 6.17 3.19
CA ILE A 56 1.91 6.72 1.86
C ILE A 56 3.03 7.61 1.28
N PHE A 57 3.97 8.05 2.12
CA PHE A 57 5.10 8.90 1.75
C PHE A 57 6.39 8.21 2.15
N PHE A 58 7.36 8.10 1.25
CA PHE A 58 8.63 7.48 1.57
C PHE A 58 9.60 8.45 2.27
N ASN A 59 9.27 9.74 2.38
CA ASN A 59 10.08 10.71 3.11
C ASN A 59 9.22 11.81 3.77
N TYR A 60 9.86 12.69 4.55
CA TYR A 60 9.22 13.85 5.19
C TYR A 60 9.02 15.05 4.25
N LYS A 61 9.59 14.99 3.04
CA LYS A 61 9.31 15.95 1.95
C LYS A 61 8.01 15.61 1.19
N ARG A 62 7.25 14.61 1.67
CA ARG A 62 5.97 14.15 1.11
C ARG A 62 6.07 13.61 -0.32
N PHE A 63 7.17 12.96 -0.67
CA PHE A 63 7.23 12.17 -1.91
C PHE A 63 6.50 10.84 -1.73
N HIS A 64 5.64 10.50 -2.70
CA HIS A 64 4.70 9.39 -2.60
C HIS A 64 5.37 8.03 -2.75
N ASN A 65 4.91 7.09 -1.94
CA ASN A 65 5.25 5.68 -2.08
C ASN A 65 4.69 5.14 -3.41
N HIS A 66 5.57 4.62 -4.27
CA HIS A 66 5.22 4.12 -5.59
C HIS A 66 5.12 2.59 -5.69
N ILE A 67 5.27 1.85 -4.59
CA ILE A 67 5.26 0.37 -4.58
C ILE A 67 3.98 -0.17 -5.23
N THR A 68 2.80 0.27 -4.76
CA THR A 68 1.51 -0.17 -5.31
C THR A 68 1.40 0.10 -6.81
N HIS A 69 1.79 1.30 -7.24
CA HIS A 69 1.72 1.72 -8.64
C HIS A 69 2.61 0.85 -9.51
N ARG A 70 3.86 0.60 -9.08
CA ARG A 70 4.80 -0.24 -9.83
C ARG A 70 4.36 -1.69 -9.88
N ALA A 71 3.91 -2.26 -8.76
CA ALA A 71 3.46 -3.65 -8.71
C ALA A 71 2.27 -3.89 -9.64
N LEU A 72 1.27 -2.98 -9.63
CA LEU A 72 0.13 -3.05 -10.54
C LEU A 72 0.56 -2.87 -12.00
N ALA A 73 1.45 -1.91 -12.30
CA ALA A 73 1.96 -1.70 -13.65
C ALA A 73 2.67 -2.95 -14.19
N LEU A 74 3.60 -3.51 -13.43
CA LEU A 74 4.31 -4.75 -13.77
C LEU A 74 3.32 -5.89 -14.03
N PHE A 75 2.38 -6.07 -13.11
CA PHE A 75 1.33 -7.08 -13.25
C PHE A 75 0.54 -6.89 -14.54
N VAL A 76 -0.05 -5.72 -14.81
CA VAL A 76 -0.87 -5.54 -16.02
C VAL A 76 -0.08 -5.63 -17.33
N THR A 77 1.24 -5.40 -17.30
CA THR A 77 2.14 -5.59 -18.45
C THR A 77 2.68 -7.02 -18.61
N GLY A 78 2.27 -7.95 -17.75
CA GLY A 78 2.61 -9.37 -17.88
C GLY A 78 3.95 -9.78 -17.24
N ALA A 79 4.46 -9.02 -16.26
CA ALA A 79 5.65 -9.41 -15.51
C ALA A 79 5.44 -10.73 -14.73
N SER A 80 6.53 -11.47 -14.51
CA SER A 80 6.54 -12.63 -13.60
C SER A 80 6.42 -12.22 -12.13
N GLY A 81 5.95 -13.14 -11.28
CA GLY A 81 5.92 -12.91 -9.83
C GLY A 81 7.30 -12.56 -9.24
N SER A 82 8.36 -13.22 -9.69
CA SER A 82 9.73 -12.92 -9.26
C SER A 82 10.18 -11.49 -9.57
N LEU A 83 9.77 -10.95 -10.73
CA LEU A 83 10.12 -9.57 -11.10
C LEU A 83 9.35 -8.56 -10.25
N ILE A 84 8.08 -8.85 -9.95
CA ILE A 84 7.25 -8.04 -9.04
C ILE A 84 7.91 -7.97 -7.65
N GLU A 85 8.32 -9.12 -7.10
CA GLU A 85 8.96 -9.20 -5.79
C GLU A 85 10.33 -8.51 -5.74
N GLU A 86 11.14 -8.63 -6.80
CA GLU A 86 12.45 -7.97 -6.87
C GLU A 86 12.31 -6.44 -6.86
N PHE A 87 11.38 -5.88 -7.63
CA PHE A 87 11.11 -4.45 -7.58
C PHE A 87 10.54 -4.00 -6.24
N TYR A 88 9.70 -4.82 -5.59
CA TYR A 88 9.24 -4.55 -4.23
C TYR A 88 10.40 -4.50 -3.23
N LYS A 89 11.34 -5.45 -3.30
CA LYS A 89 12.53 -5.47 -2.46
C LYS A 89 13.37 -4.21 -2.66
N GLN A 90 13.51 -3.72 -3.89
CA GLN A 90 14.23 -2.47 -4.17
C GLN A 90 13.50 -1.25 -3.59
N ASP A 91 12.20 -1.13 -3.88
CA ASP A 91 11.40 0.03 -3.48
C ASP A 91 11.16 0.13 -1.98
N SER A 92 11.20 -1.00 -1.26
CA SER A 92 11.00 -1.05 0.19
C SER A 92 12.18 -0.51 1.00
N THR A 93 13.39 -0.43 0.42
CA THR A 93 14.62 -0.04 1.14
C THR A 93 14.61 1.38 1.72
N TYR A 94 13.78 2.28 1.18
CA TYR A 94 13.74 3.69 1.54
C TYR A 94 12.36 4.16 2.02
N GLN A 95 11.44 3.24 2.29
CA GLN A 95 10.11 3.59 2.76
C GLN A 95 10.12 4.04 4.22
N ARG A 96 9.18 4.92 4.56
CA ARG A 96 8.86 5.22 5.96
C ARG A 96 7.94 4.13 6.51
N PRO A 97 8.10 3.73 7.79
CA PRO A 97 7.17 2.80 8.41
C PRO A 97 5.75 3.39 8.46
N ALA A 98 4.75 2.51 8.38
CA ALA A 98 3.36 2.86 8.62
C ALA A 98 3.18 3.45 10.03
N VAL A 99 2.19 4.32 10.17
CA VAL A 99 1.83 4.97 11.43
C VAL A 99 0.40 4.58 11.74
N GLU A 100 0.13 4.22 12.99
CA GLU A 100 -1.23 3.91 13.44
C GLU A 100 -2.10 5.16 13.32
N SER A 101 -3.35 4.96 12.91
CA SER A 101 -4.33 6.05 12.92
C SER A 101 -4.46 6.57 14.36
N PRO A 102 -4.42 7.89 14.58
CA PRO A 102 -4.56 8.44 15.93
C PRO A 102 -5.89 8.05 16.59
N GLU A 103 -6.94 7.88 15.79
CA GLU A 103 -8.25 7.40 16.20
C GLU A 103 -8.98 6.71 15.04
N ALA A 104 -10.04 5.97 15.35
CA ALA A 104 -10.92 5.41 14.33
C ALA A 104 -11.82 6.50 13.75
N VAL A 105 -12.00 6.49 12.44
CA VAL A 105 -12.96 7.40 11.77
C VAL A 105 -14.36 6.81 11.86
N THR A 106 -15.30 7.56 12.44
CA THR A 106 -16.71 7.21 12.64
C THR A 106 -17.64 8.23 11.97
N GLU A 107 -18.94 7.96 11.95
CA GLU A 107 -19.95 8.90 11.42
C GLU A 107 -19.96 10.24 12.20
N GLU A 108 -19.54 10.22 13.46
CA GLU A 108 -19.50 11.40 14.32
C GLU A 108 -18.27 12.28 14.09
N ASN A 109 -17.11 11.68 13.75
CA ASN A 109 -15.84 12.42 13.65
C ASN A 109 -15.29 12.56 12.22
N PHE A 110 -15.87 11.92 11.19
CA PHE A 110 -15.28 11.91 9.85
C PHE A 110 -15.05 13.32 9.28
N ILE A 111 -15.92 14.28 9.58
CA ILE A 111 -15.78 15.68 9.13
C ILE A 111 -14.48 16.30 9.67
N GLU A 112 -14.07 15.97 10.90
CA GLU A 112 -12.84 16.46 11.52
C GLU A 112 -11.57 15.93 10.81
N HIS A 113 -11.73 14.85 10.04
CA HIS A 113 -10.69 14.25 9.21
C HIS A 113 -10.74 14.66 7.73
N LEU A 114 -11.77 15.42 7.31
CA LEU A 114 -11.89 15.96 5.94
C LEU A 114 -11.26 17.36 5.77
N GLU A 115 -11.08 18.09 6.88
CA GLU A 115 -10.52 19.45 6.86
C GLU A 115 -9.08 19.48 6.31
N PRO A 116 -8.70 20.51 5.53
CA PRO A 116 -7.36 20.59 4.97
C PRO A 116 -6.35 20.63 6.10
N VAL A 117 -5.37 19.73 6.06
CA VAL A 117 -4.24 19.65 7.00
C VAL A 117 -3.45 20.97 6.98
N ARG A 118 -3.94 21.99 7.69
CA ARG A 118 -3.10 23.06 8.19
C ARG A 118 -2.39 22.50 9.41
N GLN A 119 -1.14 22.09 9.17
CA GLN A 119 -0.08 22.28 10.13
C GLN A 119 -0.12 21.45 11.44
N ARG A 120 -0.60 20.20 11.44
CA ARG A 120 -0.38 19.31 12.60
C ARG A 120 1.02 18.67 12.67
N ASP A 121 1.83 18.79 11.61
CA ASP A 121 3.16 18.16 11.55
C ASP A 121 4.35 19.10 11.83
N VAL A 122 4.15 20.41 12.01
CA VAL A 122 5.28 21.31 12.26
C VAL A 122 5.76 21.23 13.70
N ASP A 123 4.85 20.94 14.63
CA ASP A 123 5.15 20.99 16.06
C ASP A 123 5.81 19.70 16.59
N ARG A 124 5.85 18.62 15.79
CA ARG A 124 6.54 17.37 16.17
C ARG A 124 7.95 17.23 15.59
N GLY A 125 8.35 18.10 14.67
CA GLY A 125 9.65 18.06 13.99
C GLY A 125 10.74 18.96 14.59
N LEU A 126 10.42 19.86 15.51
CA LEU A 126 11.38 20.80 16.10
C LEU A 126 11.92 20.37 17.48
N ALA A 127 11.52 19.21 18.00
CA ALA A 127 11.93 18.76 19.32
C ALA A 127 13.28 18.00 19.38
N ASN A 128 13.89 17.62 18.25
CA ASN A 128 15.12 16.80 18.23
C ASN A 128 16.18 17.34 17.26
N VAL A 129 16.52 18.63 17.37
CA VAL A 129 17.80 19.16 16.90
C VAL A 129 18.52 19.82 18.07
N ARG A 130 19.34 19.04 18.75
CA ARG A 130 20.53 19.47 19.50
C ARG A 130 21.64 18.47 19.23
#